data_AF-A0A9D5M8V1-F1
#
_entry.id   AF-A0A9D5M8V1-F1
#
_cell.length_a   1.000
_cell.length_b   1.000
_cell.length_c   1.000
_cell.angle_alpha   90.00
_cell.angle_beta   90.00
_cell.angle_gamma   90.00
#
_symmetry.space_group_name_H-M   'P 1'
#
loop_
_entity.id
_entity.type
_entity.pdbx_description
1 polymer ?
#
loop_
_entity_poly.entity_id
_entity_poly.type
_entity_poly.pdbx_seq_one_letter_code
_entity_poly.pdbx_strand_id
1 'polypeptide(L)'
;MKRKIALGPGAASLILIVVALSLAMMAMLTIIGSKNDYSLCYRSASMIEKVYELNAASEQRMAELDGIVAAALTEESEELFLKKVQESLPKEMTLEEDLVSWSEPLENRTLECMVRIKRSKDSDRIQWVSHKLKVNEPEEDWEW
;
A
#
# COMPACT_ATOMS: atom_id res chain seq x y z
N MET A 1 -12.91 81.04 -5.24
CA MET A 1 -13.20 80.00 -4.24
C MET A 1 -13.26 78.65 -4.98
N LYS A 2 -12.19 77.84 -4.96
CA LYS A 2 -12.11 76.57 -5.71
C LYS A 2 -12.70 75.43 -4.87
N ARG A 3 -13.92 74.97 -5.19
CA ARG A 3 -14.49 73.73 -4.60
C ARG A 3 -13.78 72.53 -5.23
N LYS A 4 -12.96 71.82 -4.45
CA LYS A 4 -12.47 70.49 -4.80
C LYS A 4 -13.61 69.50 -4.57
N ILE A 5 -14.27 69.07 -5.65
CA ILE A 5 -15.22 67.97 -5.59
C ILE A 5 -14.37 66.71 -5.52
N ALA A 6 -14.28 66.11 -4.34
CA ALA A 6 -13.76 64.76 -4.20
C ALA A 6 -14.82 63.82 -4.78
N LEU A 7 -14.67 63.43 -6.05
CA LEU A 7 -15.34 62.26 -6.58
C LEU A 7 -14.69 61.04 -5.92
N GLY A 8 -15.27 60.58 -4.82
CA GLY A 8 -15.00 59.23 -4.33
C GLY A 8 -15.31 58.21 -5.44
N PRO A 9 -14.65 57.05 -5.45
CA PRO A 9 -14.95 56.01 -6.44
C PRO A 9 -16.46 55.72 -6.40
N GLY A 10 -17.14 55.91 -7.53
CA GLY A 10 -18.58 55.71 -7.60
C GLY A 10 -18.96 54.30 -7.13
N ALA A 11 -20.17 54.12 -6.59
CA ALA A 11 -20.64 52.83 -6.06
C ALA A 11 -20.40 51.64 -7.02
N ALA A 12 -20.48 51.88 -8.34
CA ALA A 12 -20.15 50.91 -9.38
C ALA A 12 -18.67 50.42 -9.33
N SER A 13 -17.72 51.30 -9.05
CA SER A 13 -16.30 50.95 -8.91
C SER A 13 -16.04 50.10 -7.66
N LEU A 14 -16.75 50.37 -6.55
CA LEU A 14 -16.65 49.56 -5.33
C LEU A 14 -17.22 48.16 -5.54
N ILE A 15 -18.37 48.05 -6.22
CA ILE A 15 -18.97 46.75 -6.58
C ILE A 15 -18.03 45.94 -7.45
N LEU A 16 -17.39 46.57 -8.45
CA LEU A 16 -16.45 45.89 -9.34
C LEU A 16 -15.24 45.35 -8.57
N ILE A 17 -14.69 46.11 -7.62
CA ILE A 17 -13.58 45.66 -6.77
C ILE A 17 -13.99 44.45 -5.93
N VAL A 18 -15.18 44.48 -5.32
CA VAL A 18 -15.67 43.35 -4.51
C VAL A 18 -15.84 42.08 -5.34
N VAL A 19 -16.39 42.20 -6.55
CA VAL A 19 -16.54 41.05 -7.47
C VAL A 19 -15.18 40.53 -7.94
N ALA A 20 -14.23 41.41 -8.25
CA ALA A 20 -12.88 41.00 -8.64
C ALA A 20 -12.17 40.27 -7.49
N LEU A 21 -12.33 40.74 -6.24
CA LEU A 21 -11.76 40.09 -5.06
C LEU A 21 -12.41 38.72 -4.78
N SER A 22 -13.73 38.60 -4.92
CA SER A 22 -14.41 37.32 -4.72
C SER A 22 -14.01 36.29 -5.78
N LEU A 23 -13.88 36.70 -7.04
CA LEU A 23 -13.39 35.84 -8.12
C LEU A 23 -11.93 35.42 -7.89
N ALA A 24 -11.07 36.33 -7.43
CA ALA A 24 -9.68 36.02 -7.11
C ALA A 24 -9.57 35.03 -5.94
N MET A 25 -10.42 35.18 -4.92
CA MET A 25 -10.48 34.26 -3.79
C MET A 25 -11.00 32.88 -4.21
N MET A 26 -12.04 32.81 -5.03
CA MET A 26 -12.53 31.57 -5.63
C MET A 26 -11.45 30.87 -6.45
N ALA A 27 -10.74 31.61 -7.31
CA ALA A 27 -9.65 31.07 -8.12
C ALA A 27 -8.53 30.46 -7.26
N MET A 28 -8.13 31.14 -6.17
CA MET A 28 -7.15 30.59 -5.23
C MET A 28 -7.63 29.31 -4.55
N LEU A 29 -8.88 29.27 -4.09
CA LEU A 29 -9.45 28.06 -3.47
C LEU A 29 -9.50 26.89 -4.44
N THR A 30 -9.87 27.14 -5.70
CA THR A 30 -9.85 26.11 -6.75
C THR A 30 -8.44 25.58 -6.99
N ILE A 31 -7.42 26.45 -7.08
CA ILE A 31 -6.02 26.03 -7.28
C ILE A 31 -5.53 25.19 -6.09
N ILE A 32 -5.84 25.60 -4.86
CA ILE A 32 -5.46 24.86 -3.65
C ILE A 32 -6.15 23.48 -3.64
N GLY A 33 -7.45 23.44 -3.97
CA GLY A 33 -8.21 22.18 -4.09
C GLY A 33 -7.58 21.24 -5.11
N SER A 34 -7.35 21.71 -6.34
CA SER A 34 -6.75 20.89 -7.41
C SER A 34 -5.34 20.42 -7.07
N LYS A 35 -4.52 21.23 -6.39
CA LYS A 35 -3.20 20.80 -5.92
C LYS A 35 -3.29 19.69 -4.87
N ASN A 36 -4.24 19.81 -3.95
CA ASN A 36 -4.45 18.80 -2.92
C ASN A 36 -4.92 17.48 -3.56
N ASP A 37 -5.91 17.54 -4.44
CA ASP A 37 -6.42 16.39 -5.18
C ASP A 37 -5.30 15.73 -6.00
N TYR A 38 -4.49 16.53 -6.70
CA TYR A 38 -3.33 16.01 -7.43
C TYR A 38 -2.31 15.32 -6.53
N SER A 39 -2.02 15.89 -5.36
CA SER A 39 -1.10 15.29 -4.39
C SER A 39 -1.63 13.96 -3.83
N LEU A 40 -2.95 13.84 -3.62
CA LEU A 40 -3.60 12.62 -3.20
C LEU A 40 -3.56 11.56 -4.30
N CYS A 41 -3.89 11.94 -5.54
CA CYS A 41 -3.79 11.06 -6.70
C CYS A 41 -2.37 10.55 -6.92
N TYR A 42 -1.36 11.42 -6.82
CA TYR A 42 0.04 11.03 -6.96
C TYR A 42 0.47 10.03 -5.88
N ARG A 43 0.12 10.30 -4.62
CA ARG A 43 0.38 9.39 -3.50
C ARG A 43 -0.32 8.05 -3.70
N SER A 44 -1.58 8.05 -4.12
CA SER A 44 -2.33 6.82 -4.43
C SER A 44 -1.68 6.02 -5.55
N ALA A 45 -1.22 6.68 -6.62
CA ALA A 45 -0.56 5.99 -7.75
C ALA A 45 0.77 5.36 -7.34
N SER A 46 1.63 6.11 -6.63
CA SER A 46 2.90 5.58 -6.10
C SER A 46 2.69 4.42 -5.12
N MET A 47 1.58 4.45 -4.37
CA MET A 47 1.26 3.39 -3.42
C MET A 47 0.82 2.12 -4.15
N ILE A 48 0.05 2.25 -5.22
CA ILE A 48 -0.36 1.11 -6.05
C ILE A 48 0.86 0.44 -6.67
N GLU A 49 1.81 1.23 -7.19
CA GLU A 49 3.08 0.72 -7.73
C GLU A 49 3.87 -0.09 -6.69
N LYS A 50 4.05 0.45 -5.48
CA LYS A 50 4.70 -0.28 -4.37
C LYS A 50 3.99 -1.58 -3.99
N VAL A 51 2.66 -1.60 -4.03
CA VAL A 51 1.88 -2.82 -3.76
C VAL A 51 2.08 -3.87 -4.87
N TYR A 52 2.16 -3.45 -6.13
CA TYR A 52 2.47 -4.36 -7.23
C TYR A 52 3.89 -4.92 -7.14
N GLU A 53 4.89 -4.09 -6.82
CA GLU A 53 6.26 -4.55 -6.60
C GLU A 53 6.33 -5.57 -5.46
N LEU A 54 5.63 -5.31 -4.35
CA LEU A 54 5.58 -6.23 -3.22
C LEU A 54 4.86 -7.53 -3.57
N ASN A 55 3.76 -7.47 -4.32
CA ASN A 55 3.10 -8.68 -4.80
C ASN A 55 4.01 -9.49 -5.72
N ALA A 56 4.76 -8.85 -6.63
CA ALA A 56 5.71 -9.53 -7.49
C ALA A 56 6.84 -10.20 -6.69
N ALA A 57 7.33 -9.55 -5.62
CA ALA A 57 8.31 -10.14 -4.71
C ALA A 57 7.73 -11.36 -3.97
N SER A 58 6.48 -11.26 -3.49
CA SER A 58 5.76 -12.35 -2.84
C SER A 58 5.53 -13.54 -3.78
N GLU A 59 5.18 -13.28 -5.05
CA GLU A 59 5.05 -14.31 -6.09
C GLU A 59 6.40 -14.99 -6.40
N GLN A 60 7.51 -14.25 -6.43
CA GLN A 60 8.84 -14.82 -6.57
C GLN A 60 9.21 -15.72 -5.39
N ARG A 61 8.92 -15.29 -4.15
CA ARG A 61 9.14 -16.09 -2.95
C ARG A 61 8.29 -17.36 -2.93
N MET A 62 7.06 -17.29 -3.43
CA MET A 62 6.21 -18.46 -3.62
C MET A 62 6.82 -19.44 -4.63
N ALA A 63 7.38 -18.94 -5.75
CA ALA A 63 8.05 -19.79 -6.73
C ALA A 63 9.32 -20.47 -6.16
N GLU A 64 10.08 -19.76 -5.32
CA GLU A 64 11.21 -20.36 -4.58
C GLU A 64 10.74 -21.47 -3.64
N LEU A 65 9.64 -21.25 -2.91
CA LEU A 65 9.03 -22.25 -2.05
C LEU A 65 8.56 -23.48 -2.85
N ASP A 66 7.97 -23.29 -4.04
CA ASP A 66 7.59 -24.39 -4.93
C ASP A 66 8.80 -25.20 -5.38
N GLY A 67 9.91 -24.55 -5.70
CA GLY A 67 11.18 -25.22 -5.99
C GLY A 67 11.69 -26.08 -4.82
N ILE A 68 11.62 -25.56 -3.59
CA ILE A 68 12.03 -26.29 -2.38
C ILE A 68 11.12 -27.50 -2.12
N VAL A 69 9.80 -27.30 -2.23
CA VAL A 69 8.80 -28.37 -2.07
C VAL A 69 8.97 -29.44 -3.15
N ALA A 70 9.22 -29.06 -4.39
CA ALA A 70 9.49 -29.99 -5.49
C ALA A 70 10.76 -30.82 -5.25
N ALA A 71 11.83 -30.20 -4.71
CA ALA A 71 13.06 -30.90 -4.35
C ALA A 71 12.86 -31.87 -3.16
N ALA A 72 12.06 -31.49 -2.16
CA ALA A 72 11.76 -32.33 -1.01
C ALA A 72 10.87 -33.54 -1.34
N LEU A 73 10.08 -33.47 -2.43
CA LEU A 73 9.14 -34.52 -2.85
C LEU A 73 9.80 -35.86 -3.24
N THR A 74 11.13 -35.92 -3.29
CA THR A 74 11.89 -37.16 -3.49
C THR A 74 11.84 -38.10 -2.29
N GLU A 75 11.41 -37.61 -1.12
CA GLU A 75 11.35 -38.40 0.11
C GLU A 75 10.01 -39.15 0.26
N GLU A 76 10.06 -40.45 0.58
CA GLU A 76 8.88 -41.31 0.73
C GLU A 76 8.11 -41.08 2.04
N SER A 77 8.75 -40.56 3.09
CA SER A 77 8.12 -40.32 4.39
C SER A 77 7.68 -38.87 4.58
N GLU A 78 6.49 -38.67 5.15
CA GLU A 78 5.89 -37.35 5.42
C GLU A 78 6.74 -36.52 6.40
N GLU A 79 7.24 -37.18 7.44
CA GLU A 79 8.06 -36.53 8.47
C GLU A 79 9.43 -36.12 7.93
N LEU A 80 9.99 -36.88 6.99
CA LEU A 80 11.26 -36.55 6.33
C LEU A 80 11.07 -35.43 5.30
N PHE A 81 9.94 -35.44 4.59
CA PHE A 81 9.55 -34.37 3.67
C PHE A 81 9.40 -33.03 4.41
N LEU A 82 8.63 -32.98 5.50
CA LEU A 82 8.42 -31.75 6.27
C LEU A 82 9.71 -31.25 6.92
N LYS A 83 10.57 -32.14 7.44
CA LYS A 83 11.88 -31.76 7.97
C LYS A 83 12.79 -31.15 6.91
N LYS A 84 12.83 -31.72 5.70
CA LYS A 84 13.67 -31.23 4.60
C LYS A 84 13.18 -29.87 4.09
N VAL A 85 11.87 -29.66 4.06
CA VAL A 85 11.26 -28.34 3.79
C VAL A 85 11.63 -27.36 4.89
N GLN A 86 11.51 -27.74 6.17
CA GLN A 86 11.89 -26.90 7.31
C GLN A 86 13.37 -26.50 7.32
N GLU A 87 14.27 -27.42 6.97
CA GLU A 87 15.71 -27.16 6.89
C GLU A 87 16.08 -26.27 5.70
N SER A 88 15.30 -26.32 4.63
CA SER A 88 15.53 -25.56 3.40
C SER A 88 14.78 -24.22 3.37
N LEU A 89 13.91 -23.96 4.36
CA LEU A 89 13.13 -22.73 4.46
C LEU A 89 14.04 -21.54 4.88
N PRO A 90 13.86 -20.35 4.28
CA PRO A 90 14.54 -19.14 4.73
C PRO A 90 14.20 -18.80 6.18
N LYS A 91 15.13 -18.17 6.91
CA LYS A 91 14.95 -17.78 8.33
C LYS A 91 13.77 -16.84 8.60
N GLU A 92 13.23 -16.22 7.55
CA GLU A 92 12.09 -15.29 7.60
C GLU A 92 10.74 -16.00 7.46
N MET A 93 10.74 -17.31 7.19
CA MET A 93 9.55 -18.12 6.99
C MET A 93 9.40 -19.13 8.14
N THR A 94 8.22 -19.21 8.73
CA THR A 94 7.88 -20.19 9.76
C THR A 94 6.96 -21.25 9.20
N LEU A 95 7.31 -22.53 9.41
CA LEU A 95 6.47 -23.67 9.06
C LEU A 95 5.77 -24.19 10.32
N GLU A 96 4.45 -24.12 10.34
CA GLU A 96 3.59 -24.74 11.34
C GLU A 96 2.80 -25.88 10.68
N GLU A 97 3.16 -27.13 10.98
CA GLU A 97 2.58 -28.35 10.40
C GLU A 97 2.68 -28.37 8.86
N ASP A 98 1.67 -27.86 8.16
CA ASP A 98 1.57 -27.78 6.70
C ASP A 98 1.45 -26.33 6.18
N LEU A 99 1.57 -25.34 7.07
CA LEU A 99 1.33 -23.94 6.77
C LEU A 99 2.64 -23.14 6.89
N VAL A 100 3.09 -22.57 5.77
CA VAL A 100 4.23 -21.65 5.73
C VAL A 100 3.68 -20.24 5.82
N SER A 101 4.10 -19.51 6.86
CA SER A 101 3.81 -18.10 7.01
C SER A 101 5.08 -17.28 6.90
N TRP A 102 5.01 -16.17 6.18
CA TRP A 102 6.06 -15.16 6.16
C TRP A 102 5.46 -13.78 6.11
N SER A 103 6.23 -12.79 6.59
CA SER A 103 5.81 -11.40 6.58
C SER A 103 6.85 -10.53 5.89
N GLU A 104 6.38 -9.64 5.02
CA GLU A 104 7.23 -8.67 4.33
C GLU A 104 6.88 -7.25 4.77
N PRO A 105 7.80 -6.53 5.43
CA PRO A 105 7.55 -5.17 5.87
C PRO A 105 7.60 -4.20 4.67
N LEU A 106 6.59 -3.32 4.59
CA LEU A 106 6.47 -2.23 3.62
C LEU A 106 6.18 -0.92 4.35
N GLU A 107 7.23 -0.19 4.76
CA GLU A 107 7.14 1.09 5.48
C GLU A 107 6.18 1.05 6.68
N ASN A 108 4.92 1.46 6.50
CA ASN A 108 3.85 1.45 7.52
C ASN A 108 2.86 0.29 7.36
N ARG A 109 3.21 -0.74 6.60
CA ARG A 109 2.35 -1.89 6.30
C ARG A 109 3.17 -3.16 6.39
N THR A 110 2.51 -4.27 6.66
CA THR A 110 3.12 -5.58 6.68
C THR A 110 2.28 -6.48 5.78
N LEU A 111 2.92 -7.10 4.78
CA LEU A 111 2.26 -8.11 3.97
C LEU A 111 2.40 -9.45 4.65
N GLU A 112 1.30 -9.98 5.17
CA GLU A 112 1.22 -11.30 5.77
C GLU A 112 0.81 -12.31 4.69
N CYS A 113 1.71 -13.24 4.43
CA CYS A 113 1.53 -14.31 3.47
C CYS A 113 1.43 -15.64 4.21
N MET A 114 0.40 -16.42 3.90
CA MET A 114 0.20 -17.76 4.42
C MET A 114 -0.12 -18.70 3.28
N VAL A 115 0.61 -19.80 3.23
CA VAL A 115 0.56 -20.78 2.16
C VAL A 115 0.49 -22.17 2.76
N ARG A 116 -0.40 -23.00 2.24
CA ARG A 116 -0.52 -24.41 2.63
C ARG A 116 0.18 -25.29 1.62
N ILE A 117 1.05 -26.16 2.12
CA ILE A 117 1.69 -27.21 1.33
C ILE A 117 0.74 -28.41 1.31
N LYS A 118 0.42 -28.91 0.10
CA LYS A 118 -0.32 -30.16 -0.10
C LYS A 118 0.62 -31.22 -0.63
N ARG A 119 0.57 -32.40 -0.03
CA ARG A 119 1.24 -33.60 -0.55
C ARG A 119 0.45 -34.21 -1.70
N SER A 120 0.41 -33.50 -2.83
CA SER A 120 -0.10 -34.04 -4.09
C SER A 120 1.06 -34.23 -5.06
N LYS A 121 1.08 -35.34 -5.81
CA LYS A 121 2.00 -35.50 -6.95
C LYS A 121 1.66 -34.56 -8.10
N ASP A 122 0.48 -33.95 -8.05
CA ASP A 122 -0.04 -33.03 -9.05
C ASP A 122 0.65 -31.66 -8.99
N SER A 123 0.42 -30.82 -10.01
CA SER A 123 1.06 -29.50 -10.15
C SER A 123 0.59 -28.44 -9.14
N ASP A 124 -0.44 -28.73 -8.33
CA ASP A 124 -1.08 -27.76 -7.43
C ASP A 124 -0.72 -28.06 -5.96
N ARG A 125 0.59 -28.01 -5.67
CA ARG A 125 1.21 -28.44 -4.39
C ARG A 125 1.20 -27.34 -3.34
N ILE A 126 1.02 -26.10 -3.78
CA ILE A 126 1.12 -24.91 -2.95
C ILE A 126 -0.15 -24.10 -3.15
N GLN A 127 -0.96 -23.99 -2.10
CA GLN A 127 -2.20 -23.22 -2.13
C GLN A 127 -2.07 -21.98 -1.26
N TRP A 128 -2.34 -20.81 -1.83
CA TRP A 128 -2.52 -19.57 -1.07
C TRP A 128 -3.67 -19.72 -0.08
N VAL A 129 -3.38 -19.53 1.21
CA VAL A 129 -4.40 -19.51 2.28
C VAL A 129 -4.76 -18.07 2.63
N SER A 130 -3.76 -17.18 2.71
CA SER A 130 -3.98 -15.78 3.01
C SER A 130 -2.89 -14.93 2.35
N HIS A 131 -3.31 -13.84 1.72
CA HIS A 131 -2.44 -12.80 1.21
C HIS A 131 -3.06 -11.47 1.63
N LYS A 132 -2.62 -10.94 2.78
CA LYS A 132 -3.24 -9.77 3.42
C LYS A 132 -2.21 -8.69 3.69
N LEU A 133 -2.47 -7.51 3.16
CA LEU A 133 -1.72 -6.31 3.48
C LEU A 133 -2.32 -5.68 4.74
N LYS A 134 -1.64 -5.82 5.87
CA LYS A 134 -2.02 -5.18 7.12
C LYS A 134 -1.38 -3.80 7.19
N VAL A 135 -2.17 -2.78 7.52
CA VAL A 135 -1.60 -1.47 7.84
C VAL A 135 -1.16 -1.53 9.29
N ASN A 136 0.11 -1.22 9.55
CA ASN A 136 0.57 -1.00 10.91
C ASN A 136 -0.02 0.36 11.31
N GLU A 137 -1.15 0.31 12.03
CA GLU A 137 -1.67 1.50 12.69
C GLU A 137 -0.56 2.00 13.61
N PRO A 138 -0.17 3.28 13.54
CA PRO A 138 0.70 3.84 14.56
C PRO A 138 0.02 3.59 15.90
N GLU A 139 0.78 3.09 16.90
CA GLU A 139 0.27 2.99 18.27
C GLU A 139 -0.36 4.33 18.60
N GLU A 140 -1.68 4.27 18.80
CA GLU A 140 -2.49 5.39 19.21
C GLU A 140 -2.05 5.70 20.65
N ASP A 141 -0.94 6.44 20.78
CA ASP A 141 -0.46 7.07 22.01
C ASP A 141 -1.47 8.15 22.43
N TRP A 142 -2.68 7.73 22.80
CA TRP A 142 -3.64 8.57 23.52
C TRP A 142 -3.31 8.56 25.01
N GLU A 143 -2.07 8.94 25.36
CA GLU A 143 -1.79 9.41 26.71
C GLU A 143 -1.84 10.94 26.70
N TRP A 144 -3.04 11.48 26.95
CA TRP A 144 -3.23 12.86 27.42
C TRP A 144 -3.51 12.86 28.92
#